data_AF-A0A971UUX4-F1
#
_entry.id   AF-A0A971UUX4-F1
#
_cell.length_a   1.000
_cell.length_b   1.000
_cell.length_c   1.000
_cell.angle_alpha   90.00
_cell.angle_beta   90.00
_cell.angle_gamma   90.00
#
_symmetry.space_group_name_H-M   'P 1'
#
loop_
_entity.id
_entity.type
_entity.pdbx_description
1 polymer ?
#
loop_
_entity_poly.entity_id
_entity_poly.type
_entity_poly.pdbx_seq_one_letter_code
_entity_poly.pdbx_strand_id
1 'polypeptide(L)' 'MALDEPKEDDIEVKVDDFTFVVEDVLAENFSLFTIDYSDSWLRRGFTVIPDRTISPC' A
#
# COMPACT_ATOMS: atom_id res chain seq x y z
N MET A 1 1.77 4.27 -5.62
CA MET A 1 0.73 5.02 -4.88
C MET A 1 0.41 6.26 -5.68
N ALA A 2 -0.86 6.42 -6.05
CA ALA A 2 -1.38 7.58 -6.76
C ALA A 2 -2.76 7.92 -6.16
N LEU A 3 -3.21 9.16 -6.35
CA LEU A 3 -4.59 9.54 -6.04
C LEU A 3 -5.45 9.11 -7.23
N ASP A 4 -6.41 8.23 -6.98
CA ASP A 4 -7.34 7.71 -7.97
C ASP A 4 -8.74 7.56 -7.36
N GLU A 5 -9.78 7.49 -8.20
CA GLU A 5 -11.15 7.20 -7.75
C GLU A 5 -11.32 5.69 -7.49
N PRO A 6 -12.03 5.28 -6.42
CA PRO A 6 -12.25 3.86 -6.13
C PRO A 6 -13.10 3.22 -7.24
N LYS A 7 -12.66 2.05 -7.72
CA LYS A 7 -13.40 1.22 -8.68
C LYS A 7 -14.29 0.22 -7.93
N GLU A 8 -15.28 -0.33 -8.64
CA GLU A 8 -16.33 -1.19 -8.04
C GLU A 8 -15.76 -2.45 -7.36
N ASP A 9 -14.64 -2.97 -7.85
CA ASP A 9 -13.97 -4.17 -7.33
C ASP A 9 -12.80 -3.87 -6.38
N ASP A 10 -12.50 -2.59 -6.10
CA ASP A 10 -11.38 -2.26 -5.23
C ASP A 10 -11.74 -2.46 -3.75
N ILE A 11 -10.74 -2.88 -2.96
CA ILE A 11 -10.88 -3.01 -1.52
C ILE A 11 -10.55 -1.68 -0.86
N GLU A 12 -11.53 -1.13 -0.14
CA GLU A 12 -11.36 0.05 0.71
C GLU A 12 -10.88 -0.34 2.11
N VAL A 13 -9.78 0.27 2.55
CA VAL A 13 -9.25 0.12 3.91
C VAL A 13 -9.14 1.50 4.55
N LYS A 14 -9.86 1.71 5.64
CA LYS A 14 -9.82 2.97 6.41
C LYS A 14 -8.87 2.83 7.58
N VAL A 15 -7.86 3.69 7.63
CA VAL A 15 -6.88 3.78 8.71
C VAL A 15 -6.78 5.24 9.13
N ASP A 16 -7.14 5.53 10.38
CA ASP A 16 -7.24 6.88 10.92
C ASP A 16 -8.10 7.79 10.03
N ASP A 17 -7.51 8.87 9.51
CA ASP A 17 -8.16 9.85 8.64
C ASP A 17 -7.97 9.55 7.13
N PHE A 18 -7.33 8.42 6.80
CA PHE A 18 -7.00 8.04 5.44
C PHE A 18 -7.84 6.87 4.96
N THR A 19 -8.33 6.97 3.71
CA THR A 19 -8.93 5.86 2.99
C THR A 19 -7.95 5.37 1.94
N PHE A 20 -7.51 4.13 2.08
CA PHE A 20 -6.69 3.44 1.10
C PHE A 20 -7.57 2.59 0.20
N VAL A 21 -7.28 2.62 -1.09
CA VAL A 21 -7.95 1.81 -2.10
C VAL A 21 -6.90 0.85 -2.65
N VAL A 22 -7.19 -0.44 -2.59
CA VAL A 22 -6.30 -1.51 -3.04
C VAL A 22 -7.00 -2.29 -4.15
N GLU A 23 -6.37 -2.40 -5.31
CA GLU A 23 -6.91 -3.19 -6.42
C GLU A 23 -7.06 -4.66 -6.00
N ASP A 24 -8.13 -5.31 -6.44
CA ASP A 24 -8.45 -6.71 -6.10
C ASP A 24 -7.28 -7.67 -6.37
N VAL A 25 -6.60 -7.50 -7.52
CA VAL A 25 -5.41 -8.28 -7.88
C VAL A 25 -4.32 -8.20 -6.81
N LEU A 26 -4.14 -7.05 -6.16
CA LEU A 26 -3.16 -6.90 -5.08
C LEU A 26 -3.65 -7.54 -3.79
N ALA A 27 -4.95 -7.44 -3.49
CA ALA A 27 -5.55 -8.04 -2.31
C ALA A 27 -5.59 -9.58 -2.36
N GLU A 28 -5.87 -10.17 -3.53
CA GLU A 28 -5.79 -11.62 -3.73
C GLU A 28 -4.37 -12.16 -3.49
N ASN A 29 -3.37 -11.32 -3.74
CA ASN A 29 -1.98 -11.71 -3.69
C ASN A 29 -1.34 -11.45 -2.31
N PHE A 30 -1.70 -10.36 -1.64
CA PHE A 30 -1.02 -9.89 -0.44
C PHE A 30 -2.00 -9.68 0.70
N SER A 31 -1.77 -10.37 1.82
CA SER A 31 -2.61 -10.27 3.02
C SER A 31 -2.30 -9.04 3.88
N LEU A 32 -1.10 -8.48 3.77
CA LEU A 32 -0.64 -7.38 4.60
C LEU A 32 0.32 -6.48 3.83
N PHE A 33 0.13 -5.17 3.99
CA PHE A 33 1.00 -4.12 3.49
C PHE A 33 1.44 -3.23 4.64
N THR A 34 2.74 -2.98 4.74
CA THR A 34 3.30 -1.92 5.59
C THR A 34 3.67 -0.72 4.73
N ILE A 35 3.14 0.45 5.06
CA ILE A 35 3.40 1.69 4.32
C ILE A 35 4.13 2.66 5.24
N ASP A 36 5.37 2.98 4.89
CA ASP A 36 6.20 3.95 5.60
C ASP A 36 6.44 5.19 4.75
N TYR A 37 6.33 6.37 5.34
CA TYR A 37 6.71 7.63 4.69
C TYR A 37 8.02 8.16 5.30
N SER A 38 8.96 8.52 4.43
CA SER A 38 10.18 9.20 4.83
C SER A 38 10.22 10.57 4.18
N ASP A 39 10.49 11.61 4.97
CA ASP A 39 10.80 12.96 4.50
C ASP A 39 12.15 13.37 5.10
N SER A 40 13.21 13.02 4.37
CA SER A 40 14.59 13.34 4.73
C SER A 40 15.25 14.06 3.57
N TRP A 41 16.34 14.76 3.86
CA TRP A 41 17.13 15.46 2.83
C TRP A 41 17.56 14.54 1.68
N LEU A 42 17.81 13.26 1.98
CA LEU A 42 18.27 12.27 1.00
C LEU A 42 17.12 11.56 0.27
N ARG A 43 15.97 11.39 0.94
CA ARG A 43 14.83 10.65 0.38
C ARG A 43 13.52 11.19 0.91
N ARG A 44 12.62 11.54 -0.02
CA ARG A 44 11.24 11.89 0.25
C ARG A 44 10.32 10.95 -0.52
N GLY A 45 9.47 10.19 0.18
CA GLY A 45 8.51 9.30 -0.47
C GLY A 45 8.02 8.16 0.41
N PHE A 46 7.07 7.40 -0.17
CA PHE A 46 6.49 6.22 0.44
C PHE A 46 7.32 4.97 0.13
N THR A 47 7.46 4.11 1.12
CA THR A 47 7.96 2.74 1.00
C THR A 47 6.79 1.82 1.31
N VAL A 48 6.47 0.92 0.38
CA VAL A 48 5.41 -0.07 0.55
C VAL A 48 6.06 -1.45 0.62
N ILE A 49 5.88 -2.13 1.75
CA ILE A 49 6.47 -3.43 2.04
C ILE A 49 5.33 -4.45 2.13
N PRO A 50 5.17 -5.33 1.13
CA PRO A 50 4.21 -6.43 1.23
C PRO A 50 4.73 -7.55 2.13
N ASP A 51 3.84 -8.22 2.87
CA ASP A 51 4.16 -9.30 3.82
C ASP A 51 4.45 -10.67 3.16
N ARG A 52 4.57 -10.73 1.82
CA ARG A 52 5.11 -11.94 1.21
C ARG A 52 6.55 -12.06 1.67
N THR A 53 6.87 -13.16 2.37
CA THR A 53 8.24 -13.64 2.60
C THR A 53 9.00 -13.61 1.28
N ILE A 54 9.68 -12.51 1.02
CA ILE A 54 10.76 -12.46 0.05
C ILE A 54 11.84 -13.27 0.74
N SER A 55 11.99 -14.54 0.32
CA SER A 55 13.17 -15.31 0.66
C SER A 55 14.39 -14.41 0.44
N PRO A 56 15.22 -14.16 1.46
CA PRO A 56 16.43 -13.39 1.24
C PRO A 56 17.25 -14.17 0.21
N CYS A 57 17.53 -13.54 -0.93
CA CYS A 57 18.46 -14.05 -1.92
C CYS A 57 19.85 -14.26 -1.30
#